data_AF-A0A965IQB6-F1
#
_entry.id   AF-A0A965IQB6-F1
#
_cell.length_a   1.000
_cell.length_b   1.000
_cell.length_c   1.000
_cell.angle_alpha   90.00
_cell.angle_beta   90.00
_cell.angle_gamma   90.00
#
_symmetry.space_group_name_H-M   'P 1'
#
loop_
_entity.id
_entity.type
_entity.pdbx_description
1 polymer ?
#
loop_
_entity_poly.entity_id
_entity_poly.type
_entity_poly.pdbx_seq_one_letter_code
_entity_poly.pdbx_strand_id
1 'polypeptide(L)'
;MANHLQEPQLCAMPRAEAFNVNAQDAQIASTIPGVAVADFTNQLCGPAPRACPVVLQGIVLYRDSNHITSTYSRLLAPLFYKFLK
;
A
#
# COMPACT_ATOMS: atom_id res chain seq x y z
N MET A 1 21.25 4.13 -10.24
CA MET A 1 20.79 3.48 -11.49
C MET A 1 19.97 2.26 -11.12
N ALA A 2 18.94 1.91 -11.89
CA ALA A 2 18.15 0.70 -11.64
C ALA A 2 18.92 -0.52 -12.17
N ASN A 3 19.35 -1.40 -11.27
CA ASN A 3 20.23 -2.53 -11.61
C ASN A 3 19.46 -3.83 -11.92
N HIS A 4 18.13 -3.85 -11.73
CA HIS A 4 17.28 -5.04 -11.83
C HIS A 4 15.98 -4.77 -12.60
N LEU A 5 16.08 -4.24 -13.83
CA LEU A 5 14.91 -3.81 -14.63
C LEU A 5 13.94 -4.95 -14.99
N GLN A 6 14.44 -6.17 -15.08
CA GLN A 6 13.65 -7.36 -15.45
C GLN A 6 13.25 -8.20 -14.23
N GLU A 7 13.74 -7.84 -13.04
CA GLU A 7 13.54 -8.60 -11.81
C GLU A 7 13.01 -7.73 -10.67
N PRO A 8 11.87 -7.03 -10.85
CA PRO A 8 11.33 -6.13 -9.84
C PRO A 8 10.98 -6.84 -8.52
N GLN A 9 10.79 -8.16 -8.54
CA GLN A 9 10.57 -8.97 -7.34
C GLN A 9 11.74 -8.92 -6.35
N LEU A 10 12.97 -8.63 -6.80
CA LEU A 10 14.13 -8.48 -5.92
C LEU A 10 14.01 -7.26 -5.00
N CYS A 11 13.16 -6.29 -5.35
CA CYS A 11 12.87 -5.11 -4.54
C CYS A 11 11.57 -5.26 -3.74
N ALA A 12 10.90 -6.42 -3.79
CA ALA A 12 9.68 -6.64 -3.03
C ALA A 12 9.99 -6.67 -1.52
N MET A 13 9.13 -6.03 -0.73
CA MET A 13 9.30 -5.96 0.73
C MET A 13 8.46 -7.04 1.41
N PRO A 14 8.98 -7.79 2.38
CA PRO A 14 8.16 -8.68 3.20
C PRO A 14 7.02 -7.91 3.84
N ARG A 15 5.78 -8.39 3.70
CA ARG A 15 4.60 -7.66 4.22
C ARG A 15 4.67 -7.40 5.72
N ALA A 16 5.25 -8.33 6.47
CA ALA A 16 5.47 -8.19 7.90
C ALA A 16 6.41 -7.04 8.27
N GLU A 17 7.26 -6.60 7.34
CA GLU A 17 8.18 -5.47 7.51
C GLU A 17 7.64 -4.18 6.88
N ALA A 18 6.71 -4.28 5.93
CA ALA A 18 6.16 -3.15 5.18
C ALA A 18 5.14 -2.32 5.96
N PHE A 19 4.49 -2.88 6.99
CA PHE A 19 3.49 -2.19 7.79
C PHE A 19 3.77 -2.35 9.28
N ASN A 20 3.26 -1.39 10.06
CA ASN A 20 3.18 -1.56 11.50
C ASN A 20 2.24 -2.73 11.81
N VAL A 21 2.81 -3.86 12.23
CA VAL A 21 2.12 -5.13 12.52
C VAL A 21 0.96 -5.00 13.50
N ASN A 22 0.98 -3.98 14.37
CA ASN A 22 -0.04 -3.79 15.39
C ASN A 22 -1.14 -2.81 14.95
N ALA A 23 -0.93 -2.06 13.86
CA ALA A 23 -1.86 -1.06 13.31
C ALA A 23 -2.54 -0.20 14.41
N GLN A 24 -1.79 0.20 15.44
CA GLN A 24 -2.36 0.72 16.68
C GLN A 24 -3.20 1.98 16.45
N ASP A 25 -2.78 2.84 15.52
CA ASP A 25 -3.53 4.02 15.12
C ASP A 25 -4.89 3.66 14.52
N ALA A 26 -4.95 2.63 13.67
CA ALA A 26 -6.20 2.15 13.10
C ALA A 26 -7.12 1.52 14.17
N GLN A 27 -6.53 0.82 15.13
CA GLN A 27 -7.28 0.25 16.25
C GLN A 27 -7.89 1.34 17.13
N ILE A 28 -7.13 2.39 17.46
CA ILE A 28 -7.62 3.55 18.21
C ILE A 28 -8.68 4.30 17.40
N ALA A 29 -8.43 4.59 16.12
CA ALA A 29 -9.37 5.30 15.25
C ALA A 29 -10.73 4.60 15.18
N SER A 30 -10.74 3.26 15.17
CA SER A 30 -11.98 2.46 15.13
C SER A 30 -12.84 2.59 16.40
N THR A 31 -12.31 3.15 17.49
CA THR A 31 -13.06 3.42 18.73
C THR A 31 -13.70 4.80 18.78
N ILE A 32 -13.35 5.70 17.85
CA ILE A 32 -13.83 7.08 17.84
C ILE A 32 -15.15 7.17 17.06
N PRO A 33 -16.25 7.65 17.67
CA PRO A 33 -17.52 7.82 16.97
C PRO A 33 -17.39 8.70 15.73
N GLY A 34 -17.90 8.22 14.60
CA GLY A 34 -17.86 8.95 13.32
C GLY A 34 -16.54 8.86 12.55
N VAL A 35 -15.55 8.10 13.03
CA VAL A 35 -14.30 7.85 12.31
C VAL A 35 -14.35 6.49 11.63
N ALA A 36 -13.92 6.43 10.37
CA ALA A 36 -13.75 5.19 9.63
C ALA A 36 -12.29 4.98 9.24
N VAL A 37 -11.82 3.74 9.34
CA VAL A 37 -10.49 3.34 8.86
C VAL A 37 -10.57 2.94 7.40
N ALA A 38 -9.86 3.66 6.55
CA ALA A 38 -9.67 3.28 5.15
C ALA A 38 -8.40 2.42 5.01
N ASP A 39 -8.57 1.10 4.95
CA ASP A 39 -7.48 0.15 4.80
C ASP A 39 -7.14 -0.10 3.32
N PHE A 40 -5.94 0.32 2.91
CA PHE A 40 -5.38 0.10 1.56
C PHE A 40 -4.26 -0.94 1.52
N THR A 41 -4.04 -1.68 2.60
CA THR A 41 -2.90 -2.59 2.77
C THR A 41 -2.88 -3.67 1.68
N ASN A 42 -4.06 -4.20 1.31
CA ASN A 42 -4.16 -5.23 0.27
C ASN A 42 -4.03 -4.68 -1.15
N GLN A 43 -4.30 -3.40 -1.35
CA GLN A 43 -4.09 -2.73 -2.63
C GLN A 43 -2.60 -2.55 -2.86
N LEU A 44 -1.87 -2.16 -1.81
CA LEU A 44 -0.42 -2.00 -1.83
C LEU A 44 0.32 -3.33 -1.96
N CYS A 45 -0.11 -4.37 -1.24
CA CYS A 45 0.68 -5.60 -1.08
C CYS A 45 -0.01 -6.91 -1.47
N GLY A 46 -1.23 -6.86 -2.02
CA GLY A 46 -2.06 -8.05 -2.21
C GLY A 46 -2.48 -8.69 -0.87
N PRO A 47 -3.15 -9.85 -0.88
CA PRO A 47 -3.50 -10.56 0.35
C PRO A 47 -2.26 -11.23 0.98
N ALA A 48 -2.21 -11.22 2.31
CA ALA A 48 -1.18 -11.90 3.10
C ALA A 48 -1.09 -13.41 2.75
N PRO A 49 0.08 -14.06 2.89
CA PRO A 49 1.34 -13.55 3.44
C PRO A 49 2.31 -12.96 2.38
N ARG A 50 1.82 -12.66 1.18
CA ARG A 50 2.67 -12.27 0.04
C ARG A 50 3.45 -10.98 0.31
N ALA A 51 4.65 -10.88 -0.27
CA ALA A 51 5.47 -9.68 -0.25
C ALA A 51 4.80 -8.52 -1.03
N CYS A 52 5.11 -7.30 -0.62
CA CYS A 52 4.68 -6.06 -1.26
C CYS A 52 5.48 -5.83 -2.55
N PRO A 53 4.84 -5.87 -3.73
CA PRO A 53 5.54 -5.66 -5.00
C PRO A 53 5.87 -4.18 -5.19
N VAL A 54 6.97 -3.88 -5.88
CA VAL A 54 7.27 -2.51 -6.32
C VAL A 54 6.63 -2.15 -7.66
N VAL A 55 6.18 -3.16 -8.41
CA VAL A 55 5.49 -3.03 -9.69
C VAL A 55 4.24 -3.91 -9.68
N LEU A 56 3.07 -3.33 -9.97
CA LEU A 56 1.82 -4.05 -10.14
C LEU A 56 1.25 -3.72 -11.52
N GLN A 57 1.02 -4.75 -12.34
CA GLN A 57 0.45 -4.59 -13.69
C GLN A 57 1.20 -3.55 -14.55
N GLY A 58 2.54 -3.51 -14.45
CA GLY A 58 3.38 -2.57 -15.19
C GLY A 58 3.48 -1.16 -14.62
N ILE A 59 2.81 -0.88 -13.50
CA ILE A 59 2.88 0.42 -12.82
C ILE A 59 3.87 0.33 -11.67
N VAL A 60 4.78 1.30 -11.57
CA VAL A 60 5.66 1.48 -10.40
C VAL A 60 4.86 2.08 -9.25
N LEU A 61 4.82 1.38 -8.11
CA LEU A 61 3.98 1.74 -6.96
C LEU A 61 4.58 2.87 -6.15
N TYR A 62 5.88 2.79 -5.89
CA TYR A 62 6.58 3.64 -4.92
C TYR A 62 7.54 4.60 -5.58
N ARG A 63 7.63 5.81 -5.05
CA ARG A 63 8.64 6.80 -5.39
C ARG A 63 9.92 6.60 -4.58
N ASP A 64 9.75 6.26 -3.30
CA ASP A 64 10.78 6.02 -2.31
C ASP A 64 10.25 5.03 -1.26
N SER A 65 10.88 4.93 -0.09
CA SER A 65 10.51 3.94 0.93
C SER A 65 9.09 4.10 1.49
N ASN A 66 8.50 5.30 1.42
CA ASN A 66 7.27 5.62 2.15
C ASN A 66 6.19 6.26 1.27
N HIS A 67 6.54 6.77 0.09
CA HIS A 67 5.60 7.47 -0.80
C HIS A 67 5.21 6.63 -2.01
N ILE A 68 3.92 6.61 -2.34
CA ILE A 68 3.43 6.08 -3.62
C ILE A 68 3.63 7.08 -4.78
N THR A 69 3.69 6.58 -6.01
CA THR A 69 3.74 7.42 -7.20
C THR A 69 2.42 8.13 -7.46
N SER A 70 2.46 9.26 -8.17
CA SER A 70 1.24 9.98 -8.56
C SER A 70 0.33 9.15 -9.48
N THR A 71 0.94 8.28 -10.31
CA THR A 71 0.21 7.34 -11.16
C THR A 71 -0.58 6.35 -10.32
N TYR A 72 0.07 5.73 -9.32
CA TYR A 72 -0.62 4.77 -8.46
C TYR A 72 -1.67 5.44 -7.55
N SER A 73 -1.40 6.64 -7.04
CA SER A 73 -2.38 7.43 -6.29
C SER A 73 -3.67 7.71 -7.09
N ARG A 74 -3.55 8.08 -8.37
CA ARG A 74 -4.72 8.27 -9.26
C ARG A 74 -5.53 6.98 -9.45
N LEU A 75 -4.88 5.82 -9.46
CA LEU A 75 -5.56 4.53 -9.55
C LEU A 75 -6.31 4.17 -8.26
N LEU A 76 -5.84 4.63 -7.10
CA LEU A 76 -6.53 4.44 -5.84
C LEU A 76 -7.71 5.40 -5.63
N ALA A 77 -7.74 6.54 -6.32
CA ALA A 77 -8.76 7.58 -6.11
C ALA A 77 -10.22 7.05 -6.17
N PRO A 78 -10.62 6.16 -7.11
CA PRO A 78 -11.95 5.57 -7.11
C PRO A 78 -12.30 4.77 -5.84
N LEU A 79 -11.30 4.16 -5.19
CA LEU A 79 -11.50 3.47 -3.90
C LEU A 79 -11.66 4.47 -2.77
N PHE A 80 -10.88 5.56 -2.76
CA PHE A 80 -11.03 6.64 -1.78
C PHE A 80 -12.44 7.23 -1.77
N TYR A 81 -13.05 7.45 -2.95
CA TYR A 81 -14.40 8.00 -3.03
C TYR A 81 -15.47 7.12 -2.37
N LYS A 82 -15.23 5.81 -2.19
CA LYS A 82 -16.17 4.93 -1.48
C LYS A 82 -16.24 5.22 0.02
N PHE A 83 -15.20 5.83 0.59
CA PHE A 83 -15.15 6.21 2.00
C PHE A 83 -15.63 7.64 2.26
N LEU A 84 -15.91 8.42 1.21
CA LEU A 84 -16.37 9.81 1.29
C LEU A 84 -17.89 9.95 1.05
N LYS A 85 -18.61 8.84 1.02
CA LYS A 85 -20.07 8.74 0.88
C LYS A 85 -20.63 8.00 2.07
#